data_AF-A0A966KC78-F1
#
_entry.id   AF-A0A966KC78-F1
#
_cell.length_a   1.000
_cell.length_b   1.000
_cell.length_c   1.000
_cell.angle_alpha   90.00
_cell.angle_beta   90.00
_cell.angle_gamma   90.00
#
_symmetry.space_group_name_H-M   'P 1'
#
loop_
_entity.id
_entity.type
_entity.pdbx_description
1 polymer ?
#
loop_
_entity_poly.entity_id
_entity_poly.type
_entity_poly.pdbx_seq_one_letter_code
_entity_poly.pdbx_strand_id
1 'polypeptide(L)'
;MGTHQRIYRVDLQHPESLDQAIETGAYKRFYMHRTSHWLGMDVHDVGSYRELDTVTQPGTERPWRTLQENMVLTIEPGLYIRPAEDISEAFWNIGIRIEDDALVTANGCELISRGVPVDPLEIESIIRS
;
A
#
# COMPACT_ATOMS: atom_id res chain seq x y z
N MET A 1 23.67 25.28 -0.22
CA MET A 1 23.77 24.25 -1.27
C MET A 1 22.42 23.57 -1.36
N GLY A 2 21.59 23.97 -2.33
CA GLY A 2 20.24 23.42 -2.50
C GLY A 2 20.33 22.04 -3.17
N THR A 3 19.94 21.00 -2.46
CA THR A 3 19.76 19.67 -3.03
C THR A 3 18.56 19.71 -3.96
N HIS A 4 18.81 19.67 -5.27
CA HIS A 4 17.76 19.53 -6.28
C HIS A 4 17.06 18.18 -6.07
N GLN A 5 15.87 18.22 -5.48
CA GLN A 5 14.99 17.06 -5.33
C GLN A 5 14.48 16.68 -6.72
N ARG A 6 15.10 15.67 -7.35
CA ARG A 6 14.55 15.06 -8.55
C ARG A 6 13.48 14.06 -8.13
N ILE A 7 12.25 14.55 -8.00
CA ILE A 7 11.08 13.67 -8.01
C ILE A 7 10.98 13.13 -9.44
N TYR A 8 11.34 11.87 -9.65
CA TYR A 8 11.10 11.20 -10.92
C TYR A 8 9.60 10.98 -11.04
N ARG A 9 8.93 11.84 -11.82
CA ARG A 9 7.56 11.58 -12.25
C ARG A 9 7.64 10.38 -13.17
N VAL A 10 7.03 9.26 -12.77
CA VAL A 10 6.73 8.17 -13.69
C VAL A 10 5.64 8.71 -14.59
N ASP A 11 6.02 9.34 -15.70
CA ASP A 11 5.08 9.71 -16.75
C ASP A 11 4.74 8.42 -17.51
N LEU A 12 3.83 7.64 -16.94
CA LEU A 12 3.19 6.57 -17.67
C LEU A 12 2.43 7.25 -18.80
N GLN A 13 2.97 7.21 -20.01
CA GLN A 13 2.30 7.68 -21.21
C GLN A 13 1.11 6.77 -21.52
N HIS A 14 0.10 6.84 -20.68
CA HIS A 14 -1.15 6.11 -20.81
C HIS A 14 -2.23 7.12 -21.20
N PRO A 15 -2.88 6.94 -22.37
CA PRO A 15 -3.88 7.89 -22.87
C PRO A 15 -5.20 7.86 -22.08
N GLU A 16 -5.32 7.02 -21.06
CA GLU A 16 -6.50 6.81 -20.25
C GLU A 16 -6.55 7.73 -19.02
N SER A 17 -7.77 8.10 -18.60
CA SER A 17 -7.98 8.91 -17.40
C SER A 17 -7.70 8.11 -16.13
N LEU A 18 -7.52 8.82 -15.00
CA LEU A 18 -7.42 8.19 -13.68
C LEU A 18 -8.60 7.25 -13.40
N ASP A 19 -9.82 7.70 -13.67
CA ASP A 19 -11.03 6.92 -13.44
C ASP A 19 -11.04 5.64 -14.28
N GLN A 20 -10.63 5.74 -15.56
CA GLN A 20 -10.54 4.58 -16.44
C GLN A 20 -9.45 3.60 -15.98
N ALA A 21 -8.29 4.08 -15.53
CA ALA A 21 -7.23 3.23 -14.99
C ALA A 21 -7.66 2.50 -13.70
N ILE A 22 -8.48 3.15 -12.86
CA ILE A 22 -9.07 2.54 -11.66
C ILE A 22 -10.11 1.49 -12.05
N GLU A 23 -11.04 1.85 -12.95
CA GLU A 23 -12.15 0.99 -13.38
C GLU A 23 -11.66 -0.28 -14.07
N THR A 24 -10.68 -0.16 -14.96
CA THR A 24 -10.07 -1.29 -15.67
C THR A 24 -9.07 -2.07 -14.80
N GLY A 25 -8.61 -1.49 -13.70
CA GLY A 25 -7.59 -2.07 -12.83
C GLY A 25 -6.19 -2.08 -13.45
N ALA A 26 -5.88 -1.14 -14.36
CA ALA A 26 -4.58 -1.02 -15.02
C ALA A 26 -3.40 -0.98 -14.03
N TYR A 27 -3.61 -0.36 -12.85
CA TYR A 27 -2.61 -0.28 -11.78
C TYR A 27 -2.16 -1.66 -11.24
N LYS A 28 -2.98 -2.72 -11.39
CA LYS A 28 -2.68 -4.06 -10.86
C LYS A 28 -1.43 -4.69 -11.46
N ARG A 29 -1.00 -4.22 -12.64
CA ARG A 29 0.28 -4.60 -13.24
C ARG A 29 1.48 -4.23 -12.34
N PHE A 30 1.36 -3.12 -11.61
CA PHE A 30 2.43 -2.57 -10.75
C PHE A 30 2.18 -2.84 -9.27
N TYR A 31 0.91 -3.01 -8.88
CA TYR A 31 0.48 -3.23 -7.51
C TYR A 31 -0.54 -4.37 -7.44
N MET A 32 -0.01 -5.60 -7.35
CA MET A 32 -0.79 -6.84 -7.53
C MET A 32 -1.31 -7.45 -6.22
N HIS A 33 -0.91 -6.92 -5.07
CA HIS A 33 -1.32 -7.40 -3.75
C HIS A 33 -2.30 -6.44 -3.08
N ARG A 34 -2.82 -6.83 -1.91
CA ARG A 34 -3.67 -5.96 -1.09
C ARG A 34 -2.80 -5.01 -0.26
N THR A 35 -3.40 -3.92 0.21
CA THR A 35 -2.72 -2.90 1.01
C THR A 35 -2.49 -3.28 2.46
N SER A 36 -3.13 -4.35 2.94
CA SER A 36 -3.18 -4.64 4.36
C SER A 36 -3.60 -6.08 4.63
N HIS A 37 -3.12 -6.61 5.76
CA HIS A 37 -3.65 -7.79 6.44
C HIS A 37 -3.69 -7.54 7.96
N TRP A 38 -4.46 -8.36 8.69
CA TRP A 38 -4.41 -8.41 10.16
C TRP A 38 -3.02 -8.84 10.63
N LEU A 39 -2.59 -8.30 11.76
CA LEU A 39 -1.32 -8.61 12.39
C LEU A 39 -1.53 -8.91 13.86
N GLY A 40 -0.90 -9.98 14.36
CA GLY A 40 -1.03 -10.39 15.75
C GLY A 40 -0.08 -11.53 16.09
N MET A 41 -0.60 -12.64 16.62
CA MET A 41 0.25 -13.80 16.93
C MET A 41 0.84 -14.44 15.67
N ASP A 42 0.06 -14.42 14.58
CA ASP A 42 0.54 -14.75 13.25
C ASP A 42 0.79 -13.47 12.44
N VAL A 43 1.77 -13.50 11.53
CA VAL A 43 2.06 -12.35 10.64
C VAL A 43 0.84 -12.02 9.78
N HIS A 44 0.19 -13.04 9.24
CA HIS A 44 -1.14 -12.91 8.64
C HIS A 44 -2.17 -13.44 9.63
N ASP A 45 -2.62 -12.57 10.53
CA ASP A 45 -3.43 -13.00 11.66
C ASP A 45 -4.85 -13.42 11.26
N VAL A 46 -5.47 -14.16 12.16
CA VAL A 46 -6.84 -14.65 11.99
C VAL A 46 -7.86 -13.51 12.05
N GLY A 47 -9.05 -13.76 11.51
CA GLY A 47 -10.16 -12.81 11.56
C GLY A 47 -10.82 -12.61 10.20
N SER A 48 -12.15 -12.62 10.17
CA SER A 48 -12.90 -12.38 8.94
C SER A 48 -12.68 -10.94 8.44
N TYR A 49 -12.34 -10.77 7.16
CA TYR A 49 -12.33 -9.44 6.53
C TYR A 49 -13.74 -8.94 6.18
N ARG A 50 -14.77 -9.76 6.37
CA ARG A 50 -16.17 -9.41 6.17
C ARG A 50 -16.95 -9.48 7.48
N GLU A 51 -18.00 -8.68 7.61
CA GLU A 51 -18.86 -8.75 8.78
C GLU A 51 -19.56 -10.11 8.88
N LEU A 52 -19.62 -10.66 10.09
CA LEU A 52 -20.19 -12.00 10.30
C LEU A 52 -21.67 -11.95 10.70
N ASP A 53 -22.09 -10.90 11.39
CA ASP A 53 -23.42 -10.78 11.99
C ASP A 53 -24.44 -10.09 11.07
N THR A 54 -24.01 -9.69 9.87
CA THR A 54 -24.88 -9.07 8.88
C THR A 54 -25.63 -10.14 8.08
N VAL A 55 -26.96 -10.12 8.16
CA VAL A 55 -27.82 -10.92 7.28
C VAL A 55 -27.78 -10.31 5.88
N THR A 56 -27.26 -11.04 4.90
CA THR A 56 -27.28 -10.64 3.50
C THR A 56 -28.29 -11.44 2.69
N GLN A 57 -28.69 -10.89 1.54
CA GLN A 57 -29.54 -11.60 0.60
C GLN A 57 -28.78 -12.82 0.03
N PRO A 58 -29.47 -13.91 -0.31
CA PRO A 58 -28.84 -15.03 -1.00
C PRO A 58 -28.13 -14.56 -2.27
N GLY A 59 -26.86 -14.94 -2.42
CA GLY A 59 -26.05 -14.57 -3.58
C GLY A 59 -25.35 -13.22 -3.49
N THR A 60 -25.43 -12.50 -2.36
CA THR A 60 -24.66 -11.26 -2.16
C THR A 60 -23.53 -11.43 -1.15
N GLU A 61 -22.41 -10.74 -1.41
CA GLU A 61 -21.28 -10.70 -0.48
C GLU A 61 -21.63 -9.93 0.79
N ARG A 62 -21.09 -10.37 1.92
CA ARG A 62 -21.14 -9.63 3.18
C ARG A 62 -20.32 -8.34 3.08
N PRO A 63 -20.71 -7.25 3.76
CA PRO A 63 -19.93 -6.02 3.76
C PRO A 63 -18.53 -6.26 4.34
N TRP A 64 -17.58 -5.42 3.93
CA TRP A 64 -16.25 -5.39 4.54
C TRP A 64 -16.36 -5.07 6.03
N ARG A 65 -15.47 -5.68 6.81
CA ARG A 65 -15.39 -5.44 8.25
C ARG A 65 -15.05 -3.98 8.52
N THR A 66 -15.82 -3.34 9.38
CA THR A 66 -15.52 -2.00 9.87
C THR A 66 -14.37 -2.08 10.85
N LEU A 67 -13.35 -1.23 10.68
CA LEU A 67 -12.24 -1.16 11.63
C LEU A 67 -12.74 -0.69 13.01
N GLN A 68 -12.33 -1.38 14.06
CA GLN A 68 -12.66 -1.06 15.45
C GLN A 68 -11.39 -0.88 16.26
N GLU A 69 -11.49 -0.11 17.34
CA GLU A 69 -10.40 0.09 18.28
C GLU A 69 -9.79 -1.24 18.75
N ASN A 70 -8.47 -1.26 18.87
CA ASN A 70 -7.63 -2.44 19.19
C ASN A 70 -7.45 -3.48 18.07
N MET A 71 -7.99 -3.27 16.87
CA MET A 71 -7.56 -4.05 15.70
C MET A 71 -6.15 -3.62 15.29
N VAL A 72 -5.33 -4.58 14.88
CA VAL A 72 -3.96 -4.34 14.38
C VAL A 72 -3.84 -4.88 12.97
N LEU A 73 -3.25 -4.08 12.08
CA LEU A 73 -3.12 -4.39 10.65
C LEU A 73 -1.87 -3.74 10.06
N THR A 74 -1.38 -4.27 8.94
CA THR A 74 -0.32 -3.63 8.15
C THR A 74 -0.89 -2.55 7.22
N ILE A 75 -0.04 -1.61 6.82
CA ILE A 75 -0.26 -0.64 5.75
C ILE A 75 0.95 -0.73 4.82
N GLU A 76 0.81 -1.43 3.71
CA GLU A 76 1.95 -1.90 2.90
C GLU A 76 1.86 -1.57 1.39
N PRO A 77 1.63 -0.32 0.98
CA PRO A 77 1.62 0.02 -0.45
C PRO A 77 2.97 -0.31 -1.12
N GLY A 78 2.90 -0.84 -2.34
CA GLY A 78 4.08 -1.20 -3.12
C GLY A 78 3.93 -0.95 -4.62
N LEU A 79 5.06 -0.75 -5.30
CA LEU A 79 5.17 -0.67 -6.75
C LEU A 79 6.30 -1.58 -7.22
N TYR A 80 5.99 -2.45 -8.19
CA TYR A 80 6.93 -3.39 -8.78
C TYR A 80 6.88 -3.28 -10.30
N ILE A 81 7.98 -2.77 -10.88
CA ILE A 81 8.05 -2.42 -12.29
C ILE A 81 8.94 -3.43 -13.02
N ARG A 82 8.30 -4.33 -13.76
CA ARG A 82 9.01 -5.26 -14.65
C ARG A 82 9.36 -4.57 -15.97
N PRO A 83 10.48 -4.95 -16.61
CA PRO A 83 10.82 -4.47 -17.95
C PRO A 83 9.70 -4.71 -18.95
N ALA A 84 9.43 -3.71 -19.79
CA ALA A 84 8.48 -3.80 -20.89
C ALA A 84 8.69 -2.66 -21.89
N GLU A 85 8.26 -2.86 -23.14
CA GLU A 85 8.42 -1.91 -24.24
C GLU A 85 7.69 -0.57 -23.99
N ASP A 86 6.59 -0.60 -23.25
CA ASP A 86 5.77 0.57 -22.93
C ASP A 86 6.20 1.31 -21.64
N ILE A 87 7.34 0.91 -21.07
CA ILE A 87 7.88 1.49 -19.84
C ILE A 87 9.31 1.97 -20.13
N SER A 88 9.60 3.22 -19.73
CA SER A 88 10.97 3.75 -19.79
C SER A 88 11.95 2.84 -19.05
N GLU A 89 13.08 2.53 -19.70
CA GLU A 89 14.16 1.70 -19.14
C GLU A 89 14.65 2.20 -17.77
N ALA A 90 14.53 3.50 -17.51
CA ALA A 90 14.91 4.11 -16.23
C ALA A 90 14.11 3.57 -15.02
N PHE A 91 12.95 2.95 -15.24
CA PHE A 91 12.11 2.37 -14.19
C PHE A 91 12.16 0.84 -14.13
N TRP A 92 12.87 0.18 -15.05
CA TRP A 92 12.93 -1.27 -15.10
C TRP A 92 13.57 -1.86 -13.85
N ASN A 93 13.01 -2.98 -13.40
CA ASN A 93 13.48 -3.76 -12.25
C ASN A 93 13.46 -3.00 -10.90
N ILE A 94 12.68 -1.92 -10.80
CA ILE A 94 12.45 -1.22 -9.53
C ILE A 94 11.29 -1.87 -8.79
N GLY A 95 11.54 -2.30 -7.56
CA GLY A 95 10.53 -2.76 -6.61
C GLY A 95 10.67 -2.00 -5.31
N ILE A 96 9.60 -1.32 -4.88
CA ILE A 96 9.57 -0.55 -3.64
C ILE A 96 8.29 -0.92 -2.88
N ARG A 97 8.42 -1.24 -1.60
CA ARG A 97 7.30 -1.34 -0.65
C ARG A 97 7.74 -0.64 0.63
N ILE A 98 6.83 0.18 1.16
CA ILE A 98 6.99 0.81 2.48
C ILE A 98 5.82 0.30 3.31
N GLU A 99 6.14 -0.25 4.46
CA GLU A 99 5.19 -1.00 5.28
C GLU A 99 5.27 -0.52 6.73
N ASP A 100 4.12 -0.19 7.29
CA ASP A 100 3.96 0.15 8.70
C ASP A 100 2.88 -0.72 9.36
N ASP A 101 3.06 -0.97 10.65
CA ASP A 101 2.09 -1.64 11.49
C ASP A 101 1.20 -0.59 12.17
N ALA A 102 -0.12 -0.76 12.10
CA ALA A 102 -1.10 0.20 12.58
C ALA A 102 -2.03 -0.42 13.63
N LEU A 103 -2.08 0.20 14.81
CA LEU A 103 -3.08 -0.06 15.85
C LEU A 103 -4.25 0.91 15.65
N VAL A 104 -5.46 0.39 15.41
CA VAL A 104 -6.67 1.22 15.31
C VAL A 104 -7.03 1.77 16.70
N THR A 105 -7.31 3.06 16.76
CA THR A 105 -7.73 3.78 17.98
C THR A 105 -9.13 4.37 17.78
N ALA A 106 -9.75 4.88 18.86
CA ALA A 106 -11.07 5.52 18.76
C ALA A 106 -11.15 6.68 17.74
N ASN A 107 -10.02 7.34 17.42
CA ASN A 107 -9.98 8.53 16.56
C ASN A 107 -9.10 8.36 15.31
N GLY A 108 -8.66 7.14 14.98
CA GLY A 108 -7.76 6.89 13.85
C GLY A 108 -6.89 5.67 14.05
N CYS A 109 -5.58 5.81 13.89
CA CYS A 109 -4.62 4.76 14.19
C CYS A 109 -3.30 5.33 14.73
N GLU A 110 -2.57 4.50 15.48
CA GLU A 110 -1.18 4.72 15.87
C GLU A 110 -0.30 3.81 15.02
N LEU A 111 0.76 4.37 14.43
CA LEU A 111 1.76 3.59 13.68
C LEU A 111 2.87 3.15 14.64
N ILE A 112 2.95 1.84 14.91
CA ILE A 112 3.83 1.28 15.95
C ILE A 112 5.22 0.87 15.43
N SER A 113 5.49 1.08 14.14
CA SER A 113 6.75 0.78 13.43
C SER A 113 7.55 2.02 13.00
N ARG A 114 7.08 3.24 13.29
CA ARG A 114 7.69 4.51 12.80
C ARG A 114 9.03 4.88 13.42
N GLY A 115 9.67 3.96 14.12
CA GLY A 115 11.07 4.12 14.56
C GLY A 115 12.07 4.05 13.40
N VAL A 116 11.65 3.56 12.22
CA VAL A 116 12.47 3.51 10.99
C VAL A 116 12.03 4.63 10.04
N PRO A 117 12.96 5.45 9.51
CA PRO A 117 12.60 6.52 8.60
C PRO A 117 12.14 5.97 7.25
N VAL A 118 11.15 6.66 6.68
CA VAL A 118 10.64 6.38 5.32
C VAL A 118 10.90 7.53 4.35
N ASP A 119 11.31 8.70 4.88
CA ASP A 119 11.72 9.81 4.05
C ASP A 119 13.07 9.47 3.38
N PRO A 120 13.18 9.56 2.04
CA PRO A 120 14.41 9.21 1.35
C PRO A 120 15.65 9.98 1.83
N LEU A 121 15.51 11.24 2.25
CA LEU A 121 16.63 12.05 2.74
C LEU A 121 17.08 11.60 4.14
N GLU A 122 16.15 11.23 5.00
CA GLU A 122 16.46 10.65 6.31
C GLU A 122 17.17 9.30 6.15
N ILE A 123 16.68 8.45 5.24
CA ILE A 123 17.33 7.17 4.90
C ILE A 123 18.75 7.41 4.37
N GLU A 124 18.93 8.33 3.42
CA GLU A 124 20.25 8.67 2.89
C GLU A 124 21.20 9.19 3.98
N SER A 125 20.67 9.98 4.91
CA SER A 125 21.45 10.52 6.04
C SER A 125 21.98 9.41 6.95
N ILE A 126 21.17 8.38 7.25
CA ILE A 126 21.58 7.24 8.06
C ILE A 126 22.60 6.36 7.32
N ILE A 127 22.42 6.11 6.03
CA ILE A 127 23.33 5.24 5.26
C ILE A 127 24.72 5.88 5.08
N ARG A 128 24.79 7.21 5.03
CA ARG A 128 26.04 7.96 4.83
C ARG A 128 26.84 8.20 6.11
N SER A 129 26.30 7.89 7.30
CA SER A 129 26.98 8.07 8.59
C SER A 129 28.00 6.97 8.87
#